data_AF-A0A6I8U2Y2-F1
#
_entry.id   AF-A0A6I8U2Y2-F1
#
_cell.length_a   1.000
_cell.length_b   1.000
_cell.length_c   1.000
_cell.angle_alpha   90.00
_cell.angle_beta   90.00
_cell.angle_gamma   90.00
#
_symmetry.space_group_name_H-M   'P 1'
#
loop_
_entity.id
_entity.type
_entity.pdbx_description
1 polymer ?
#
loop_
_entity_poly.entity_id
_entity_poly.type
_entity_poly.pdbx_seq_one_letter_code
_entity_poly.pdbx_strand_id
1 'polypeptide(L)' 'MHRYQPRIHLVRLGPGQNISTTPKELQEVDHKTYVFPETIFTAVTAYQNQLITKLKIDSNPFAKGFRDSSRLTDFDR' A
#
# COMPACT_ATOMS: atom_id res chain seq x y z
N MET A 1 -12.91 4.13 9.28
CA MET A 1 -12.06 4.67 8.21
C MET A 1 -10.81 5.25 8.83
N HIS A 2 -9.71 4.50 8.88
CA HIS A 2 -8.48 4.95 9.53
C HIS A 2 -7.40 5.25 8.48
N ARG A 3 -6.63 6.31 8.72
CA ARG A 3 -5.52 6.73 7.88
C ARG A 3 -4.21 6.16 8.43
N TYR A 4 -3.38 5.60 7.55
CA TYR A 4 -2.12 4.95 7.90
C TYR A 4 -0.96 5.53 7.08
N GLN A 5 0.22 5.56 7.67
CA GLN A 5 1.49 5.93 7.05
C GLN A 5 2.40 4.70 7.02
N PRO A 6 2.67 4.11 5.85
CA PRO A 6 3.72 3.09 5.69
C PRO A 6 5.08 3.62 6.12
N ARG A 7 5.88 2.75 6.74
CA ARG A 7 7.26 3.02 7.17
C ARG A 7 8.14 1.84 6.78
N ILE A 8 9.37 2.11 6.34
CA ILE A 8 10.36 1.08 6.02
C ILE A 8 11.47 1.16 7.06
N HIS A 9 11.83 0.01 7.63
CA HIS A 9 12.88 -0.10 8.65
C HIS A 9 14.03 -0.94 8.09
N LEU A 10 15.23 -0.37 8.04
CA LEU A 10 16.47 -1.11 7.76
C LEU A 10 17.14 -1.43 9.08
N VAL A 11 17.27 -2.72 9.40
CA VAL A 11 17.80 -3.19 10.68
C VAL A 11 19.13 -3.91 10.44
N ARG A 12 20.16 -3.58 11.23
CA ARG A 12 21.43 -4.29 11.22
C ARG A 12 21.41 -5.36 12.30
N LEU A 13 21.49 -6.62 11.89
CA LEU A 13 21.52 -7.76 12.81
C LEU A 13 22.96 -8.28 12.99
N GLY A 14 23.35 -8.49 14.23
CA GLY A 14 24.55 -9.24 14.60
C GLY A 14 24.30 -10.76 14.62
N PRO A 15 25.36 -11.58 14.73
CA PRO A 15 25.22 -13.03 14.83
C PRO A 15 24.33 -13.43 16.02
N GLY A 16 23.35 -14.30 15.78
CA GLY A 16 22.41 -14.78 16.80
C GLY A 16 21.27 -13.83 17.17
N GLN A 17 21.19 -12.63 16.56
CA GLN A 17 20.04 -11.75 16.72
C GLN A 17 18.89 -12.15 15.79
N ASN A 18 17.65 -12.09 16.32
CA ASN A 18 16.44 -12.35 15.54
C ASN A 18 15.93 -11.07 14.86
N ILE A 19 15.16 -11.25 13.79
CA ILE A 19 14.42 -10.16 13.15
C ILE A 19 13.40 -9.63 14.17
N SER A 20 13.46 -8.33 14.43
CA SER A 20 12.46 -7.65 15.24
C SER A 20 11.10 -7.68 14.53
N THR A 21 10.07 -8.10 15.26
CA THR A 21 8.70 -8.23 14.72
C THR A 21 7.78 -7.13 15.23
N THR A 22 8.17 -6.44 16.31
CA THR A 22 7.39 -5.37 16.92
C THR A 22 8.12 -4.03 16.93
N PRO A 23 7.40 -2.89 16.90
CA PRO A 23 8.03 -1.58 17.01
C PRO A 23 8.84 -1.34 18.29
N LYS A 24 8.53 -2.07 19.37
CA LYS A 24 9.25 -1.96 20.64
C LYS A 24 10.63 -2.62 20.54
N GLU A 25 10.68 -3.85 20.03
CA GLU A 25 11.93 -4.57 19.75
C GLU A 25 12.84 -3.79 18.80
N LEU A 26 12.27 -3.05 17.83
CA LEU A 26 13.05 -2.22 16.91
C LEU A 26 13.88 -1.16 17.65
N GLN A 27 13.42 -0.63 18.80
CA GLN A 27 14.15 0.39 19.56
C GLN A 27 15.41 -0.15 20.23
N GLU A 28 15.50 -1.47 20.40
CA GLU A 28 16.61 -2.15 21.08
C GLU A 28 17.74 -2.53 20.12
N VAL A 29 17.55 -2.32 18.80
CA VAL A 29 18.51 -2.69 17.75
C VAL A 29 18.92 -1.49 16.90
N ASP A 30 20.13 -1.57 16.35
CA ASP A 30 20.62 -0.59 15.38
C ASP A 30 19.76 -0.64 14.12
N HIS A 31 18.98 0.43 13.90
CA HIS A 31 18.08 0.52 12.78
C HIS A 31 17.95 1.96 12.27
N LYS A 32 17.55 2.06 11.00
CA LYS A 32 17.18 3.33 10.38
C LYS A 32 15.77 3.23 9.79
N THR A 33 14.95 4.23 10.07
CA THR A 33 13.58 4.30 9.55
C THR A 33 13.48 5.31 8.42
N TYR A 34 12.79 4.94 7.35
CA TYR A 34 12.45 5.79 6.21
C TYR A 34 10.93 5.91 6.10
N VAL A 35 10.47 7.12 5.83
CA VAL A 35 9.05 7.46 5.71
C VAL A 35 8.84 8.24 4.42
N PHE A 36 7.87 7.81 3.63
CA PHE A 36 7.50 8.42 2.35
C PHE A 36 6.07 8.98 2.48
N PRO A 37 5.89 10.29 2.71
CA PRO A 37 4.57 10.90 2.93
C PRO A 37 3.56 10.65 1.81
N GLU A 38 4.04 10.46 0.58
CA GLU A 38 3.24 10.13 -0.61
C GLU A 38 2.58 8.74 -0.55
N THR A 39 2.99 7.89 0.40
CA THR A 39 2.44 6.53 0.59
C THR A 39 1.31 6.46 1.63
N ILE A 40 0.86 7.59 2.18
CA ILE A 40 -0.28 7.62 3.11
C ILE A 40 -1.54 7.10 2.41
N PHE A 41 -2.31 6.26 3.12
CA PHE A 41 -3.58 5.74 2.61
C PHE A 41 -4.63 5.59 3.71
N THR A 42 -5.88 5.39 3.32
CA THR A 42 -6.99 5.06 4.23
C THR A 42 -7.39 3.61 4.01
N ALA A 43 -7.42 2.81 5.08
CA ALA A 43 -7.88 1.42 4.99
C ALA A 43 -9.41 1.39 4.81
N VAL A 44 -9.88 0.59 3.86
CA VAL A 44 -11.30 0.48 3.48
C VAL A 44 -11.67 -0.98 3.22
N THR A 45 -12.93 -1.33 3.42
CA THR A 45 -13.49 -2.63 3.00
C THR A 45 -13.92 -2.62 1.53
N ALA A 46 -14.28 -1.45 0.99
CA ALA A 46 -14.58 -1.22 -0.42
C ALA A 46 -14.21 0.21 -0.84
N TYR A 47 -13.82 0.41 -2.10
CA TYR A 47 -13.49 1.73 -2.63
C TYR A 47 -14.69 2.69 -2.53
N GLN A 48 -14.44 3.90 -2.04
CA GLN A 48 -15.45 4.96 -1.95
C GLN A 48 -15.30 5.99 -3.07
N ASN A 49 -14.06 6.26 -3.52
CA ASN A 49 -13.77 7.22 -4.56
C ASN A 49 -13.59 6.50 -5.91
N GLN A 50 -14.46 6.78 -6.88
CA GLN A 50 -14.44 6.15 -8.20
C GLN A 50 -13.19 6.48 -9.02
N LEU A 51 -12.56 7.64 -8.81
CA LEU A 51 -11.30 7.98 -9.47
C LEU A 51 -10.16 7.08 -9.00
N ILE A 52 -10.15 6.71 -7.71
CA ILE A 52 -9.19 5.72 -7.19
C ILE A 52 -9.48 4.34 -7.78
N THR A 53 -10.74 3.94 -7.87
CA THR A 53 -11.14 2.68 -8.51
C THR A 53 -10.64 2.61 -9.95
N LYS A 54 -10.88 3.67 -10.74
CA LYS A 54 -10.42 3.76 -12.14
C LYS A 54 -8.89 3.69 -12.23
N LEU A 55 -8.18 4.50 -11.45
CA LEU A 55 -6.71 4.47 -11.41
C LEU A 55 -6.17 3.07 -11.08
N LYS A 56 -6.78 2.38 -10.12
CA LYS A 56 -6.39 1.02 -9.72
C LYS A 56 -6.67 0.00 -10.83
N ILE A 57 -7.81 0.09 -11.53
CA ILE A 57 -8.14 -0.77 -12.68
C ILE A 57 -7.11 -0.58 -13.80
N ASP A 58 -6.80 0.67 -14.15
CA ASP A 58 -5.90 1.02 -15.24
C ASP A 58 -4.44 0.60 -14.95
N SER A 59 -4.01 0.70 -13.69
CA SER A 59 -2.61 0.47 -13.30
C SER A 59 -2.31 -0.98 -12.87
N ASN A 60 -3.26 -1.69 -12.26
CA ASN A 60 -3.03 -3.03 -11.73
C ASN A 60 -3.25 -4.10 -12.81
N PRO A 61 -2.24 -4.93 -13.18
CA PRO A 61 -2.40 -5.97 -14.20
C PRO A 61 -3.45 -7.03 -13.84
N PHE A 62 -3.66 -7.30 -12.55
CA PHE A 62 -4.67 -8.26 -12.09
C PHE A 62 -6.12 -7.77 -12.25
N ALA A 63 -6.31 -6.47 -12.52
CA ALA A 63 -7.62 -5.87 -12.73
C ALA A 63 -7.97 -5.68 -14.22
N LYS A 64 -7.19 -6.26 -15.14
CA LYS A 64 -7.35 -6.04 -16.59
C LYS A 64 -8.76 -6.32 -17.11
N GLY A 65 -9.45 -7.34 -16.59
CA GLY A 65 -10.80 -7.72 -17.03
C GLY A 65 -11.87 -6.62 -16.85
N PHE A 66 -11.64 -5.66 -15.95
CA PHE A 66 -12.56 -4.54 -15.72
C PHE A 66 -12.29 -3.33 -16.63
N ARG A 67 -11.20 -3.34 -17.42
CA ARG A 67 -10.83 -2.23 -18.32
C ARG A 67 -11.72 -2.15 -19.55
N ASP A 68 -12.17 -3.29 -20.05
CA ASP A 68 -12.94 -3.35 -21.30
C ASP A 68 -14.45 -3.13 -21.04
N SER A 69 -14.93 -3.42 -19.83
CA SER A 69 -16.32 -3.17 -19.42
C SER A 69 -16.70 -1.69 -19.39
N SER A 70 -15.73 -0.79 -19.15
CA SER A 70 -15.96 0.67 -19.19
C SER A 70 -16.02 1.22 -20.62
N ARG A 71 -15.48 0.49 -21.61
CA ARG A 71 -15.51 0.90 -23.02
C ARG A 71 -16.85 0.58 -23.70
N LEU A 72 -17.54 -0.47 -23.26
CA LEU A 72 -18.83 -0.86 -23.84
C LEU A 72 -19.95 0.13 -23.49
N THR A 73 -19.87 0.82 -22.35
CA THR A 73 -20.89 1.82 -21.96
C THR A 73 -20.79 3.14 -22.71
N ASP A 74 -19.69 3.40 -23.41
CA ASP A 74 -19.50 4.64 -24.19
C ASP A 74 -20.00 4.51 -25.65
N PHE A 75 -20.29 3.30 -26.14
CA PHE A 75 -20.85 3.07 -27.49
C PHE A 75 -22.39 3.00 -27.51
N ASP A 76 -23.04 2.93 -26.34
CA ASP A 76 -24.50 2.88 -26.19
C ASP A 76 -25.11 4.26 -25.83
N ARG A 77 -24.46 5.37 -26.20
CA ARG A 77 -24.98 6.74 -26.07
C ARG A 77 -24.90 7.53 -27.36
#